data_AF-A0A8S3T7N9-F1
#
_entry.id   AF-A0A8S3T7N9-F1
#
_cell.length_a   1.000
_cell.length_b   1.000
_cell.length_c   1.000
_cell.angle_alpha   90.00
_cell.angle_beta   90.00
_cell.angle_gamma   90.00
#
_symmetry.space_group_name_H-M   'P 1'
#
loop_
_entity.id
_entity.type
_entity.pdbx_description
1 polymer ?
#
loop_
_entity_poly.entity_id
_entity_poly.type
_entity_poly.pdbx_seq_one_letter_code
_entity_poly.pdbx_strand_id
1 'polypeptide(L)'
;MSNRAGQQYAVQTFDQQLYAVAQQVKWSMPDVFHSHVIRLGGFHGFSCFVATVGKLWASAGLSDLHVDSAIYASNTVDKMLVGKQFNRGVRGLTLAYEALMVLLFKAFFNWCRDENRMKTIQPNVWKVFLDCHSSFAVPSTPQSTEDIEEFFNVFEEHILPLFEEFRTHYCSISPTFAFGDMFLLAVEILLQNIRGEQDGLWLLHLKSVSAMLPSFFITNRTNYARWTPAYVLDMLKLPETIKSSFLSGEFAVTQKPGTFNGIWSDMAAEKNYH
;
A
#
# COMPACT_ATOMS: atom_id res chain seq x y z
N MET A 1 5.67 33.46 4.46
CA MET A 1 4.20 33.54 4.68
C MET A 1 3.79 32.92 6.02
N SER A 2 4.45 31.88 6.52
CA SER A 2 4.15 31.23 7.82
C SER A 2 4.21 32.15 9.05
N ASN A 3 5.26 32.98 9.17
CA ASN A 3 5.42 33.90 10.31
C ASN A 3 4.32 34.96 10.42
N ARG A 4 3.67 35.35 9.31
CA ARG A 4 2.55 36.30 9.34
C ARG A 4 1.24 35.67 9.85
N ALA A 5 1.15 34.35 9.81
CA ALA A 5 0.03 33.56 10.33
C ALA A 5 0.34 32.94 11.71
N GLY A 6 1.48 33.29 12.33
CA GLY A 6 1.93 32.70 13.61
C GLY A 6 2.38 31.23 13.52
N GLN A 7 2.54 30.68 12.31
CA GLN A 7 2.96 29.29 12.11
C GLN A 7 4.48 29.19 12.00
N GLN A 8 5.08 28.32 12.82
CA GLN A 8 6.53 28.07 12.80
C GLN A 8 6.99 27.36 11.53
N TYR A 9 6.19 26.40 11.05
CA TYR A 9 6.44 25.62 9.85
C TYR A 9 5.23 25.69 8.92
N ALA A 10 5.47 25.56 7.63
CA ALA A 10 4.41 25.48 6.64
C ALA A 10 4.55 24.16 5.86
N VAL A 11 3.53 23.31 5.92
CA VAL A 11 3.47 22.05 5.17
C VAL A 11 2.71 22.30 3.87
N GLN A 12 3.28 21.92 2.72
CA GLN A 12 2.60 21.96 1.42
C GLN A 12 2.76 20.63 0.70
N THR A 13 1.70 20.18 0.04
CA THR A 13 1.74 19.03 -0.87
C THR A 13 1.64 19.53 -2.30
N PHE A 14 2.45 18.97 -3.19
CA PHE A 14 2.44 19.29 -4.61
C PHE A 14 2.35 18.02 -5.45
N ASP A 15 1.75 18.10 -6.63
CA ASP A 15 1.95 17.06 -7.65
C ASP A 15 3.45 16.89 -7.97
N GLN A 16 3.79 15.83 -8.70
CA GLN A 16 5.20 15.49 -8.94
C GLN A 16 5.99 16.62 -9.63
N GLN A 17 5.40 17.31 -10.60
CA GLN A 17 6.11 18.34 -11.37
C GLN A 17 6.36 19.57 -10.49
N LEU A 18 5.34 20.03 -9.77
CA LEU A 18 5.46 21.14 -8.85
C LEU A 18 6.35 20.81 -7.65
N TYR A 19 6.30 19.57 -7.14
CA TYR A 19 7.19 19.10 -6.08
C TYR A 19 8.65 19.24 -6.49
N ALA A 20 9.00 18.79 -7.69
CA ALA A 20 10.37 18.87 -8.20
C ALA A 20 10.89 20.32 -8.22
N VAL A 21 10.07 21.25 -8.72
CA VAL A 21 10.42 22.68 -8.78
C VAL A 21 10.53 23.27 -7.38
N ALA A 22 9.53 23.03 -6.51
CA ALA A 22 9.52 23.54 -5.14
C ALA A 22 10.72 23.03 -4.34
N GLN A 23 11.08 21.75 -4.51
CA GLN A 23 12.22 21.14 -3.84
C GLN A 23 13.55 21.76 -4.30
N GLN A 24 13.72 22.00 -5.61
CA GLN A 24 14.91 22.68 -6.15
C GLN A 24 15.04 24.12 -5.64
N VAL A 25 13.92 24.84 -5.57
CA VAL A 25 13.86 26.21 -5.01
C VAL A 25 14.27 26.20 -3.54
N LYS A 26 13.72 25.27 -2.74
CA LYS A 26 14.08 25.12 -1.32
C LYS A 26 15.56 24.79 -1.14
N TRP A 27 16.12 23.87 -1.93
CA TRP A 27 17.55 23.54 -1.90
C TRP A 27 18.46 24.69 -2.32
N SER A 28 18.01 25.55 -3.24
CA SER A 28 18.79 26.71 -3.71
C SER A 28 18.76 27.89 -2.73
N MET A 29 17.74 27.96 -1.86
CA MET A 29 17.56 29.03 -0.88
C MET A 29 17.15 28.48 0.50
N PRO A 30 18.00 27.66 1.13
CA PRO A 30 17.66 26.98 2.38
C PRO A 30 17.37 27.97 3.51
N ASP A 31 18.08 29.09 3.60
CA ASP A 31 17.85 30.10 4.66
C ASP A 31 16.46 30.73 4.57
N VAL A 32 15.92 30.86 3.36
CA VAL A 32 14.60 31.44 3.11
C VAL A 32 13.48 30.42 3.35
N PHE A 33 13.70 29.16 2.94
CA PHE A 33 12.65 28.12 2.92
C PHE A 33 12.88 27.00 3.94
N HIS A 34 13.76 27.17 4.93
CA HIS A 34 14.06 26.14 5.96
C HIS A 34 12.81 25.67 6.72
N SER A 35 11.83 26.56 6.93
CA SER A 35 10.58 26.26 7.62
C SER A 35 9.48 25.62 6.73
N HIS A 36 9.76 25.39 5.45
CA HIS A 36 8.78 24.78 4.53
C HIS A 36 8.99 23.27 4.46
N VAL A 37 7.97 22.51 4.80
CA VAL A 37 7.93 21.05 4.63
C VAL A 37 7.18 20.75 3.34
N ILE A 38 7.91 20.31 2.32
CA ILE A 38 7.37 20.05 0.99
C ILE A 38 7.10 18.54 0.88
N ARG A 39 5.86 18.19 0.56
CA ARG A 39 5.38 16.81 0.39
C ARG A 39 5.12 16.50 -1.07
N LEU A 40 5.50 15.30 -1.48
CA LEU A 40 5.16 14.74 -2.78
C LEU A 40 3.73 14.21 -2.76
N GLY A 41 2.95 14.56 -3.77
CA GLY A 41 1.55 14.14 -3.94
C GLY A 41 1.41 12.63 -3.94
N GLY A 42 0.73 12.10 -2.93
CA GLY A 42 0.64 10.68 -2.69
C GLY A 42 -0.38 10.00 -3.60
N PHE A 43 -1.48 10.68 -3.96
CA PHE A 43 -2.49 10.10 -4.85
C PHE A 43 -1.94 9.87 -6.27
N HIS A 44 -1.21 10.84 -6.81
CA HIS A 44 -0.55 10.67 -8.09
C HIS A 44 0.60 9.67 -8.04
N GLY A 45 1.37 9.64 -6.94
CA GLY A 45 2.40 8.64 -6.70
C GLY A 45 1.83 7.22 -6.67
N PHE A 46 0.73 7.03 -5.97
CA PHE A 46 -0.04 5.79 -5.94
C PHE A 46 -0.57 5.40 -7.33
N SER A 47 -1.18 6.34 -8.05
CA SER A 47 -1.71 6.09 -9.39
C SER A 47 -0.61 5.72 -10.38
N CYS A 48 0.58 6.33 -10.24
CA CYS A 48 1.78 5.94 -10.96
C CYS A 48 2.20 4.51 -10.61
N PHE A 49 2.14 4.12 -9.33
CA PHE A 49 2.46 2.77 -8.86
C PHE A 49 1.49 1.73 -9.44
N VAL A 50 0.18 2.00 -9.45
CA VAL A 50 -0.81 1.15 -10.17
C VAL A 50 -0.40 0.97 -11.63
N ALA A 51 0.03 2.04 -12.30
CA ALA A 51 0.51 1.97 -13.68
C ALA A 51 1.84 1.22 -13.84
N THR A 52 2.62 1.01 -12.76
CA THR A 52 3.78 0.11 -12.78
C THR A 52 3.35 -1.35 -12.73
N VAL A 53 2.35 -1.67 -11.90
CA VAL A 53 1.74 -3.01 -11.84
C VAL A 53 1.15 -3.39 -13.19
N GLY A 54 0.36 -2.49 -13.80
CA GLY A 54 -0.16 -2.72 -15.15
C GLY A 54 0.93 -2.95 -16.19
N LYS A 55 2.03 -2.18 -16.15
CA LYS A 55 3.13 -2.36 -17.11
C LYS A 55 3.80 -3.73 -17.00
N LEU A 56 3.89 -4.30 -15.80
CA LEU A 56 4.58 -5.56 -15.55
C LEU A 56 3.68 -6.79 -15.78
N TRP A 57 2.40 -6.71 -15.38
CA TRP A 57 1.53 -7.90 -15.34
C TRP A 57 0.36 -7.88 -16.34
N ALA A 58 0.00 -6.75 -16.97
CA ALA A 58 -1.15 -6.68 -17.89
C ALA A 58 -1.07 -7.75 -18.99
N SER A 59 0.05 -7.77 -19.72
CA SER A 59 0.32 -8.73 -20.80
C SER A 59 0.77 -10.11 -20.30
N ALA A 60 0.90 -10.30 -18.99
CA ALA A 60 1.21 -11.59 -18.38
C ALA A 60 -0.05 -12.31 -17.85
N GLY A 61 -1.22 -11.97 -18.41
CA GLY A 61 -2.51 -12.57 -18.09
C GLY A 61 -3.35 -11.81 -17.07
N LEU A 62 -2.87 -10.71 -16.48
CA LEU A 62 -3.69 -9.90 -15.56
C LEU A 62 -4.86 -9.22 -16.31
N SER A 63 -4.62 -8.74 -17.54
CA SER A 63 -5.71 -8.17 -18.35
C SER A 63 -6.76 -9.23 -18.68
N ASP A 64 -6.30 -10.38 -19.16
CA ASP A 64 -7.17 -11.50 -19.54
C ASP A 64 -7.96 -12.00 -18.33
N LEU A 65 -7.31 -12.13 -17.16
CA LEU A 65 -7.95 -12.51 -15.92
C LEU A 65 -9.15 -11.61 -15.61
N HIS A 66 -9.04 -10.29 -15.79
CA HIS A 66 -10.15 -9.36 -15.54
C HIS A 66 -11.25 -9.42 -16.59
N VAL A 67 -10.89 -9.62 -17.86
CA VAL A 67 -11.84 -9.67 -18.98
C VAL A 67 -12.60 -10.99 -18.98
N ASP A 68 -11.90 -12.11 -18.89
CA ASP A 68 -12.45 -13.45 -19.01
C ASP A 68 -13.27 -13.84 -17.78
N SER A 69 -12.96 -13.28 -16.61
CA SER A 69 -13.79 -13.41 -15.41
C SER A 69 -15.02 -12.50 -15.40
N ALA A 70 -15.22 -11.68 -16.45
CA ALA A 70 -16.29 -10.70 -16.57
C ALA A 70 -16.34 -9.64 -15.45
N ILE A 71 -15.25 -9.43 -14.71
CA ILE A 71 -15.15 -8.38 -13.69
C ILE A 71 -15.18 -7.00 -14.36
N TYR A 72 -14.41 -6.83 -15.45
CA TYR A 72 -14.34 -5.59 -16.21
C TYR A 72 -14.22 -5.84 -17.71
N ALA A 73 -14.91 -5.02 -18.52
CA ALA A 73 -14.72 -5.02 -19.97
C ALA A 73 -13.30 -4.55 -20.34
N SER A 74 -12.75 -5.04 -21.46
CA SER A 74 -11.39 -4.72 -21.93
C SER A 74 -11.05 -3.22 -21.90
N ASN A 75 -11.92 -2.35 -22.44
CA ASN A 75 -11.72 -0.89 -22.40
C ASN A 75 -11.58 -0.30 -20.98
N THR A 76 -12.20 -0.94 -19.98
CA THR A 76 -12.07 -0.54 -18.58
C THR A 76 -10.74 -1.02 -18.02
N VAL A 77 -10.35 -2.27 -18.29
CA VAL A 77 -9.07 -2.84 -17.87
C VAL A 77 -7.89 -2.01 -18.39
N ASP A 78 -7.95 -1.58 -19.65
CA ASP A 78 -6.89 -0.74 -20.24
C ASP A 78 -6.71 0.58 -19.48
N LYS A 79 -7.81 1.25 -19.13
CA LYS A 79 -7.76 2.52 -18.38
C LYS A 79 -7.37 2.32 -16.91
N MET A 80 -7.80 1.20 -16.35
CA MET A 80 -7.54 0.80 -14.97
C MET A 80 -6.06 0.53 -14.75
N LEU A 81 -5.44 -0.33 -15.58
CA LEU A 81 -4.06 -0.76 -15.43
C LEU A 81 -3.03 0.32 -15.81
N VAL A 82 -3.45 1.40 -16.46
CA VAL A 82 -2.61 2.61 -16.63
C VAL A 82 -2.83 3.66 -15.55
N GLY A 83 -3.58 3.35 -14.48
CA GLY A 83 -3.79 4.23 -13.33
C GLY A 83 -4.77 5.39 -13.58
N LYS A 84 -5.53 5.38 -14.69
CA LYS A 84 -6.50 6.46 -15.01
C LYS A 84 -7.87 6.28 -14.39
N GLN A 85 -8.17 5.09 -13.86
CA GLN A 85 -9.42 4.81 -13.15
C GLN A 85 -9.11 4.29 -11.75
N PHE A 86 -8.72 5.19 -10.85
CA PHE A 86 -8.23 4.88 -9.51
C PHE A 86 -9.10 3.86 -8.75
N ASN A 87 -10.39 4.15 -8.53
CA ASN A 87 -11.28 3.26 -7.74
C ASN A 87 -11.39 1.85 -8.35
N ARG A 88 -11.46 1.79 -9.69
CA ARG A 88 -11.52 0.50 -10.40
C ARG A 88 -10.17 -0.22 -10.34
N GLY A 89 -9.06 0.53 -10.40
CA GLY A 89 -7.69 0.03 -10.29
C GLY A 89 -7.44 -0.65 -8.96
N VAL A 90 -7.78 0.04 -7.88
CA VAL A 90 -7.73 -0.52 -6.54
C VAL A 90 -8.59 -1.79 -6.47
N ARG A 91 -9.88 -1.71 -6.83
CA ARG A 91 -10.79 -2.86 -6.73
C ARG A 91 -10.34 -4.06 -7.57
N GLY A 92 -9.92 -3.84 -8.81
CA GLY A 92 -9.45 -4.90 -9.70
C GLY A 92 -8.21 -5.58 -9.14
N LEU A 93 -7.19 -4.82 -8.77
CA LEU A 93 -5.96 -5.38 -8.21
C LEU A 93 -6.21 -6.12 -6.89
N THR A 94 -7.06 -5.60 -6.01
CA THR A 94 -7.46 -6.28 -4.78
C THR A 94 -8.15 -7.62 -5.06
N LEU A 95 -9.08 -7.67 -6.02
CA LEU A 95 -9.76 -8.92 -6.40
C LEU A 95 -8.80 -9.96 -6.96
N ALA A 96 -7.88 -9.55 -7.83
CA ALA A 96 -6.86 -10.44 -8.37
C ALA A 96 -5.92 -10.96 -7.27
N TYR A 97 -5.51 -10.09 -6.35
CA TYR A 97 -4.72 -10.46 -5.17
C TYR A 97 -5.45 -11.48 -4.29
N GLU A 98 -6.70 -11.22 -3.91
CA GLU A 98 -7.51 -12.15 -3.09
C GLU A 98 -7.63 -13.52 -3.74
N ALA A 99 -7.94 -13.57 -5.04
CA ALA A 99 -8.06 -14.83 -5.79
C ALA A 99 -6.74 -15.62 -5.80
N LEU A 100 -5.62 -14.94 -6.05
CA LEU A 100 -4.29 -15.57 -6.06
C LEU A 100 -3.83 -15.99 -4.66
N MET A 101 -4.12 -15.20 -3.62
CA MET A 101 -3.81 -15.56 -2.23
C MET A 101 -4.55 -16.81 -1.80
N VAL A 102 -5.82 -16.98 -2.19
CA VAL A 102 -6.58 -18.22 -1.91
C VAL A 102 -5.91 -19.43 -2.57
N LEU A 103 -5.47 -19.29 -3.82
CA LEU A 103 -4.74 -20.37 -4.51
C LEU A 103 -3.38 -20.65 -3.85
N LEU A 104 -2.67 -19.60 -3.43
CA LEU A 104 -1.38 -19.71 -2.76
C LEU A 104 -1.51 -20.43 -1.41
N PHE A 105 -2.50 -20.08 -0.59
CA PHE A 105 -2.77 -20.76 0.67
C PHE A 105 -3.18 -22.23 0.47
N LYS A 106 -3.97 -22.53 -0.57
CA LYS A 106 -4.28 -23.94 -0.93
C LYS A 106 -3.01 -24.72 -1.27
N ALA A 107 -2.13 -24.14 -2.08
CA ALA A 107 -0.85 -24.76 -2.43
C ALA A 107 0.04 -24.95 -1.20
N PHE A 108 0.10 -23.94 -0.32
CA PHE A 108 0.81 -24.00 0.95
C PHE A 108 0.32 -25.15 1.85
N PHE A 109 -1.00 -25.30 2.05
CA PHE A 109 -1.51 -26.39 2.88
C PHE A 109 -1.33 -27.78 2.26
N ASN A 110 -1.35 -27.89 0.93
CA ASN A 110 -0.98 -29.14 0.26
C ASN A 110 0.50 -29.47 0.50
N TRP A 111 1.40 -28.50 0.33
CA TRP A 111 2.82 -28.67 0.65
C TRP A 111 3.04 -29.07 2.11
N CYS A 112 2.35 -28.44 3.06
CA CYS A 112 2.44 -28.82 4.47
C CYS A 112 1.98 -30.26 4.72
N ARG A 113 1.00 -30.76 3.97
CA ARG A 113 0.52 -32.14 4.06
C ARG A 113 1.54 -33.11 3.47
N ASP A 114 2.02 -32.84 2.28
CA ASP A 114 2.91 -33.73 1.52
C ASP A 114 4.27 -33.87 2.24
N GLU A 115 4.77 -32.79 2.84
CA GLU A 115 6.02 -32.75 3.62
C GLU A 115 5.83 -33.15 5.09
N ASN A 116 4.65 -33.62 5.49
CA ASN A 116 4.31 -33.99 6.87
C ASN A 116 4.61 -32.88 7.91
N ARG A 117 4.41 -31.61 7.51
CA ARG A 117 4.55 -30.41 8.34
C ARG A 117 3.24 -30.04 9.05
N MET A 118 2.09 -30.57 8.61
CA MET A 118 0.81 -30.34 9.31
C MET A 118 0.87 -30.69 10.80
N LYS A 119 1.71 -31.65 11.20
CA LYS A 119 1.91 -32.04 12.61
C LYS A 119 2.59 -30.98 13.48
N THR A 120 3.27 -30.01 12.87
CA THR A 120 3.95 -28.92 13.60
C THR A 120 3.01 -27.74 13.87
N ILE A 121 1.85 -27.71 13.20
CA ILE A 121 0.82 -26.69 13.43
C ILE A 121 0.01 -27.12 14.65
N GLN A 122 -0.02 -26.28 15.69
CA GLN A 122 -0.74 -26.59 16.92
C GLN A 122 -2.26 -26.69 16.66
N PRO A 123 -2.99 -27.65 17.29
CA PRO A 123 -4.41 -27.84 17.02
C PRO A 123 -5.31 -26.63 17.35
N ASN A 124 -4.93 -25.80 18.33
CA ASN A 124 -5.65 -24.58 18.70
C ASN A 124 -5.66 -23.53 17.60
N VAL A 125 -4.69 -23.54 16.68
CA VAL A 125 -4.62 -22.61 15.53
C VAL A 125 -5.93 -22.64 14.74
N TRP A 126 -6.46 -23.83 14.46
CA TRP A 126 -7.68 -24.00 13.67
C TRP A 126 -8.91 -23.45 14.40
N LYS A 127 -8.95 -23.60 15.72
CA LYS A 127 -10.03 -23.05 16.54
C LYS A 127 -9.99 -21.51 16.50
N VAL A 128 -8.83 -20.90 16.75
CA VAL A 128 -8.66 -19.44 16.70
C VAL A 128 -9.04 -18.88 15.33
N PHE A 129 -8.67 -19.57 14.24
CA PHE A 129 -9.03 -19.14 12.89
C PHE A 129 -10.54 -19.20 12.65
N LEU A 130 -11.20 -20.25 13.14
CA LEU A 130 -12.65 -20.41 13.02
C LEU A 130 -13.42 -19.41 13.89
N ASP A 131 -12.95 -19.16 15.11
CA ASP A 131 -13.55 -18.21 16.05
C ASP A 131 -13.45 -16.78 15.47
N CYS A 132 -12.26 -16.41 14.98
CA CYS A 132 -12.04 -15.15 14.26
C CYS A 132 -12.93 -15.04 13.01
N HIS A 133 -13.00 -16.05 12.15
CA HIS A 133 -13.88 -16.01 10.98
C HIS A 133 -15.37 -15.85 11.36
N SER A 134 -15.81 -16.55 12.40
CA SER A 134 -17.21 -16.53 12.85
C SER A 134 -17.59 -15.18 13.45
N SER A 135 -16.66 -14.46 14.09
CA SER A 135 -16.91 -13.11 14.62
C SER A 135 -17.24 -12.11 13.49
N PHE A 136 -16.69 -12.30 12.29
CA PHE A 136 -17.02 -11.50 11.09
C PHE A 136 -18.31 -11.95 10.37
N ALA A 137 -18.75 -13.20 10.57
CA ALA A 137 -19.93 -13.75 9.90
C ALA A 137 -21.25 -13.30 10.54
N VAL A 138 -21.23 -12.83 11.79
CA VAL A 138 -22.42 -12.42 12.55
C VAL A 138 -22.49 -10.87 12.65
N PRO A 139 -23.43 -10.21 11.95
CA PRO A 139 -23.49 -8.74 11.87
C PRO A 139 -23.76 -8.01 13.20
N SER A 140 -24.22 -8.72 14.23
CA SER A 140 -24.72 -8.16 15.50
C SER A 140 -23.75 -8.29 16.68
N THR A 141 -22.58 -8.88 16.50
CA THR A 141 -21.52 -8.93 17.51
C THR A 141 -20.58 -7.73 17.31
N PRO A 142 -20.28 -6.94 18.35
CA PRO A 142 -19.14 -6.04 18.30
C PRO A 142 -17.91 -6.85 17.87
N GLN A 143 -17.21 -6.38 16.84
CA GLN A 143 -15.96 -6.99 16.39
C GLN A 143 -15.04 -7.03 17.61
N SER A 144 -14.72 -8.22 18.10
CA SER A 144 -13.82 -8.32 19.24
C SER A 144 -12.40 -8.09 18.71
N THR A 145 -11.80 -6.99 19.15
CA THR A 145 -10.39 -6.69 18.87
C THR A 145 -9.49 -7.79 19.39
N GLU A 146 -9.92 -8.49 20.45
CA GLU A 146 -9.24 -9.62 21.07
C GLU A 146 -9.13 -10.82 20.12
N ASP A 147 -10.21 -11.23 19.42
CA ASP A 147 -10.17 -12.37 18.49
C ASP A 147 -9.20 -12.09 17.30
N ILE A 148 -9.16 -10.82 16.86
CA ILE A 148 -8.29 -10.38 15.78
C ILE A 148 -6.82 -10.40 16.23
N GLU A 149 -6.54 -9.88 17.42
CA GLU A 149 -5.19 -9.90 18.01
C GLU A 149 -4.70 -11.33 18.27
N GLU A 150 -5.54 -12.19 18.84
CA GLU A 150 -5.21 -13.61 19.05
C GLU A 150 -4.95 -14.32 17.71
N PHE A 151 -5.79 -14.08 16.71
CA PHE A 151 -5.56 -14.60 15.36
C PHE A 151 -4.20 -14.16 14.79
N PHE A 152 -3.87 -12.88 14.88
CA PHE A 152 -2.58 -12.38 14.37
C PHE A 152 -1.40 -13.02 15.10
N ASN A 153 -1.44 -13.09 16.43
CA ASN A 153 -0.37 -13.69 17.22
C ASN A 153 -0.16 -15.17 16.86
N VAL A 154 -1.25 -15.93 16.78
CA VAL A 154 -1.22 -17.36 16.44
C VAL A 154 -0.77 -17.59 15.00
N PHE A 155 -1.22 -16.75 14.07
CA PHE A 155 -0.78 -16.79 12.68
C PHE A 155 0.73 -16.50 12.58
N GLU A 156 1.20 -15.44 13.23
CA GLU A 156 2.61 -15.02 13.21
C GLU A 156 3.53 -16.06 13.86
N GLU A 157 3.11 -16.68 14.96
CA GLU A 157 3.91 -17.68 15.66
C GLU A 157 3.98 -19.03 14.93
N HIS A 158 2.87 -19.48 14.33
CA HIS A 158 2.75 -20.88 13.87
C HIS A 158 2.62 -21.05 12.36
N ILE A 159 2.02 -20.09 11.65
CA ILE A 159 1.72 -20.22 10.22
C ILE A 159 2.71 -19.42 9.38
N LEU A 160 3.00 -18.18 9.75
CA LEU A 160 3.87 -17.29 8.98
C LEU A 160 5.26 -17.89 8.71
N PRO A 161 5.96 -18.53 9.67
CA PRO A 161 7.30 -19.09 9.40
C PRO A 161 7.27 -20.20 8.34
N LEU A 162 6.25 -21.07 8.39
CA LEU A 162 6.06 -22.13 7.40
C LEU A 162 5.68 -21.54 6.03
N PHE A 163 4.84 -20.50 6.03
CA PHE A 163 4.41 -19.83 4.81
C PHE A 163 5.57 -19.11 4.11
N GLU A 164 6.45 -18.45 4.88
CA GLU A 164 7.68 -17.84 4.37
C GLU A 164 8.68 -18.88 3.86
N GLU A 165 8.83 -20.01 4.56
CA GLU A 165 9.65 -21.13 4.08
C GLU A 165 9.13 -21.66 2.75
N PHE A 166 7.82 -21.89 2.64
CA PHE A 166 7.15 -22.32 1.41
C PHE A 166 7.40 -21.33 0.26
N ARG A 167 7.13 -20.02 0.48
CA ARG A 167 7.33 -18.98 -0.53
C ARG A 167 8.79 -18.92 -0.97
N THR A 168 9.73 -18.92 -0.02
CA THR A 168 11.18 -18.87 -0.30
C THR A 168 11.62 -20.07 -1.13
N HIS A 169 11.19 -21.27 -0.77
CA HIS A 169 11.50 -22.48 -1.50
C HIS A 169 11.02 -22.40 -2.95
N TYR A 170 9.72 -22.13 -3.18
CA TYR A 170 9.15 -22.12 -4.52
C TYR A 170 9.63 -20.95 -5.39
N CYS A 171 9.89 -19.78 -4.79
CA CYS A 171 10.56 -18.67 -5.51
C CYS A 171 11.95 -19.06 -6.00
N SER A 172 12.69 -19.90 -5.26
CA SER A 172 14.06 -20.30 -5.64
C SER A 172 14.12 -21.31 -6.80
N ILE A 173 13.06 -22.09 -7.01
CA ILE A 173 13.04 -23.17 -8.01
C ILE A 173 12.10 -22.90 -9.19
N SER A 174 11.18 -21.93 -9.09
CA SER A 174 10.18 -21.64 -10.12
C SER A 174 10.13 -20.13 -10.43
N PRO A 175 10.69 -19.69 -11.57
CA PRO A 175 10.59 -18.30 -12.01
C PRO A 175 9.14 -17.82 -12.16
N THR A 176 8.23 -18.71 -12.58
CA THR A 176 6.80 -18.41 -12.68
C THR A 176 6.19 -18.14 -11.31
N PHE A 177 6.54 -18.94 -10.30
CA PHE A 177 6.10 -18.71 -8.93
C PHE A 177 6.64 -17.38 -8.41
N ALA A 178 7.95 -17.13 -8.58
CA ALA A 178 8.58 -15.87 -8.17
C ALA A 178 7.92 -14.65 -8.83
N PHE A 179 7.55 -14.75 -10.12
CA PHE A 179 6.88 -13.67 -10.83
C PHE A 179 5.45 -13.40 -10.32
N GLY A 180 4.72 -14.44 -9.93
CA GLY A 180 3.41 -14.31 -9.27
C GLY A 180 3.53 -13.78 -7.84
N ASP A 181 4.55 -14.20 -7.11
CA ASP A 181 4.85 -13.73 -5.76
C ASP A 181 5.18 -12.23 -5.74
N MET A 182 5.94 -11.76 -6.73
CA MET A 182 6.20 -10.33 -6.94
C MET A 182 4.91 -9.52 -7.20
N PHE A 183 3.92 -10.08 -7.90
CA PHE A 183 2.63 -9.43 -8.07
C PHE A 183 1.91 -9.27 -6.73
N LEU A 184 1.87 -10.32 -5.93
CA LEU A 184 1.25 -10.28 -4.60
C LEU A 184 1.90 -9.22 -3.72
N LEU A 185 3.23 -9.18 -3.68
CA LEU A 185 3.99 -8.16 -2.96
C LEU A 185 3.66 -6.73 -3.46
N ALA A 186 3.54 -6.54 -4.78
CA ALA A 186 3.19 -5.23 -5.33
C ALA A 186 1.79 -4.79 -4.90
N VAL A 187 0.80 -5.69 -4.87
CA VAL A 187 -0.54 -5.35 -4.38
C VAL A 187 -0.58 -5.19 -2.85
N GLU A 188 0.21 -5.95 -2.08
CA GLU A 188 0.37 -5.71 -0.63
C GLU A 188 0.89 -4.30 -0.34
N ILE A 189 1.91 -3.84 -1.07
CA ILE A 189 2.45 -2.48 -0.95
C ILE A 189 1.37 -1.43 -1.25
N LEU A 190 0.56 -1.68 -2.28
CA LEU A 190 -0.58 -0.84 -2.64
C LEU A 190 -1.59 -0.76 -1.49
N LEU A 191 -2.01 -1.89 -0.94
CA LEU A 191 -2.97 -1.94 0.18
C LEU A 191 -2.41 -1.31 1.46
N GLN A 192 -1.12 -1.51 1.76
CA GLN A 192 -0.44 -0.86 2.87
C GLN A 192 -0.40 0.66 2.71
N ASN A 193 -0.22 1.17 1.50
CA ASN A 193 -0.26 2.62 1.26
C ASN A 193 -1.66 3.20 1.47
N ILE A 194 -2.70 2.51 0.97
CA ILE A 194 -4.10 2.89 1.22
C ILE A 194 -4.36 2.95 2.72
N ARG A 195 -4.03 1.88 3.45
CA ARG A 195 -4.20 1.82 4.91
C ARG A 195 -3.43 2.93 5.62
N GLY A 196 -2.18 3.14 5.21
CA GLY A 196 -1.31 4.19 5.74
C GLY A 196 -1.98 5.57 5.71
N GLU A 197 -2.63 5.89 4.60
CA GLU A 197 -3.30 7.18 4.41
C GLU A 197 -4.70 7.21 5.04
N GLN A 198 -5.48 6.13 4.91
CA GLN A 198 -6.85 6.07 5.42
C GLN A 198 -6.94 6.04 6.95
N ASP A 199 -5.96 5.42 7.61
CA ASP A 199 -5.87 5.35 9.08
C ASP A 199 -4.93 6.42 9.68
N GLY A 200 -4.32 7.28 8.85
CA GLY A 200 -3.36 8.27 9.35
C GLY A 200 -2.09 7.65 9.97
N LEU A 201 -1.62 6.52 9.45
CA LEU A 201 -0.44 5.81 9.94
C LEU A 201 0.82 6.28 9.20
N TRP A 202 1.47 7.31 9.71
CA TRP A 202 2.61 7.97 9.04
C TRP A 202 3.77 7.03 8.73
N LEU A 203 4.12 6.14 9.66
CA LEU A 203 5.22 5.19 9.44
C LEU A 203 4.89 4.17 8.35
N LEU A 204 3.63 3.73 8.26
CA LEU A 204 3.17 2.82 7.23
C LEU A 204 3.13 3.51 5.85
N HIS A 205 2.74 4.79 5.81
CA HIS A 205 2.86 5.62 4.62
C HIS A 205 4.31 5.67 4.10
N LEU A 206 5.27 6.05 4.95
CA LEU A 206 6.67 6.12 4.52
C LEU A 206 7.25 4.77 4.12
N LYS A 207 6.90 3.70 4.85
CA LYS A 207 7.31 2.33 4.52
C LYS A 207 6.79 1.92 3.14
N SER A 208 5.50 2.11 2.88
CA SER A 208 4.88 1.74 1.61
C SER A 208 5.39 2.59 0.44
N VAL A 209 5.53 3.91 0.60
CA VAL A 209 6.13 4.79 -0.43
C VAL A 209 7.57 4.37 -0.77
N SER A 210 8.36 3.99 0.24
CA SER A 210 9.72 3.47 0.02
C SER A 210 9.69 2.12 -0.71
N ALA A 211 8.77 1.24 -0.35
CA ALA A 211 8.61 -0.06 -1.00
C ALA A 211 8.14 0.03 -2.47
N MET A 212 7.53 1.14 -2.89
CA MET A 212 7.18 1.39 -4.30
C MET A 212 8.40 1.70 -5.19
N LEU A 213 9.52 2.13 -4.61
CA LEU A 213 10.71 2.60 -5.36
C LEU A 213 11.22 1.60 -6.41
N PRO A 214 11.43 0.30 -6.12
CA PRO A 214 11.94 -0.65 -7.10
C PRO A 214 11.08 -0.71 -8.35
N SER A 215 9.75 -0.68 -8.19
CA SER A 215 8.82 -0.69 -9.32
C SER A 215 8.94 0.57 -10.17
N PHE A 216 9.16 1.75 -9.58
CA PHE A 216 9.41 2.97 -10.35
C PHE A 216 10.67 2.88 -11.21
N PHE A 217 11.75 2.30 -10.69
CA PHE A 217 12.99 2.11 -11.45
C PHE A 217 12.80 1.11 -12.60
N ILE A 218 12.30 -0.10 -12.30
CA ILE A 218 12.16 -1.19 -13.29
C ILE A 218 11.21 -0.79 -14.42
N THR A 219 10.17 -0.01 -14.11
CA THR A 219 9.17 0.41 -15.11
C THR A 219 9.49 1.74 -15.79
N ASN A 220 10.66 2.33 -15.53
CA ASN A 220 11.12 3.60 -16.10
C ASN A 220 10.18 4.79 -15.79
N ARG A 221 9.68 4.87 -14.55
CA ARG A 221 8.96 6.04 -14.01
C ARG A 221 9.97 7.05 -13.48
N THR A 222 10.84 7.56 -14.36
CA THR A 222 12.03 8.37 -14.04
C THR A 222 11.77 9.50 -13.04
N ASN A 223 10.65 10.20 -13.21
CA ASN A 223 10.25 11.28 -12.33
C ASN A 223 10.03 10.83 -10.88
N TYR A 224 9.23 9.78 -10.67
CA TYR A 224 8.99 9.24 -9.33
C TYR A 224 10.23 8.50 -8.79
N ALA A 225 10.93 7.73 -9.64
CA ALA A 225 12.17 7.08 -9.27
C ALA A 225 13.24 8.07 -8.75
N ARG A 226 13.29 9.28 -9.32
CA ARG A 226 14.21 10.35 -8.91
C ARG A 226 13.76 11.05 -7.62
N TRP A 227 12.49 11.44 -7.53
CA TRP A 227 12.02 12.35 -6.48
C TRP A 227 11.48 11.66 -5.24
N THR A 228 11.02 10.42 -5.33
CA THR A 228 10.56 9.66 -4.16
C THR A 228 11.68 9.43 -3.12
N PRO A 229 12.94 9.10 -3.48
CA PRO A 229 14.01 9.00 -2.49
C PRO A 229 14.28 10.33 -1.76
N ALA A 230 14.28 11.45 -2.49
CA ALA A 230 14.44 12.78 -1.90
C ALA A 230 13.30 13.09 -0.92
N TYR A 231 12.06 12.80 -1.30
CA TYR A 231 10.89 12.94 -0.44
C TYR A 231 11.03 12.09 0.84
N VAL A 232 11.36 10.81 0.73
CA VAL A 232 11.50 9.92 1.89
C VAL A 232 12.58 10.43 2.85
N LEU A 233 13.74 10.84 2.34
CA LEU A 233 14.83 11.37 3.17
C LEU A 233 14.45 12.64 3.91
N ASP A 234 13.73 13.56 3.26
CA ASP A 234 13.24 14.77 3.90
C ASP A 234 12.18 14.45 4.97
N MET A 235 11.28 13.51 4.70
CA MET A 235 10.25 13.07 5.63
C MET A 235 10.80 12.34 6.85
N LEU A 236 11.95 11.68 6.75
CA LEU A 236 12.65 11.07 7.89
C LEU A 236 13.34 12.12 8.78
N LYS A 237 13.58 13.33 8.26
CA LYS A 237 14.27 14.43 8.95
C LYS A 237 13.33 15.56 9.37
N LEU A 238 12.04 15.27 9.51
CA LEU A 238 11.06 16.26 9.92
C LEU A 238 11.41 16.87 11.29
N PRO A 239 11.17 18.17 11.49
CA PRO A 239 11.19 18.79 12.81
C PRO A 239 10.25 18.06 13.77
N GLU A 240 10.61 17.96 15.05
CA GLU A 240 9.87 17.15 16.02
C GLU A 240 8.40 17.55 16.14
N THR A 241 8.10 18.84 16.03
CA THR A 241 6.72 19.37 16.04
C THR A 241 5.89 18.82 14.89
N ILE A 242 6.42 18.83 13.66
CA ILE A 242 5.73 18.30 12.47
C ILE A 242 5.66 16.78 12.52
N LYS A 243 6.75 16.13 12.95
CA LYS A 243 6.81 14.67 13.10
C LYS A 243 5.74 14.19 14.08
N SER A 244 5.55 14.89 15.20
CA SER A 244 4.53 14.57 16.20
C SER A 244 3.12 14.67 15.61
N SER A 245 2.79 15.77 14.90
CA SER A 245 1.52 15.91 14.18
C SER A 245 1.30 14.83 13.12
N PHE A 246 2.35 14.43 12.40
CA PHE A 246 2.19 13.37 11.40
C PHE A 246 1.98 12.01 12.07
N LEU A 247 2.67 11.72 13.18
CA LEU A 247 2.47 10.50 13.95
C LEU A 247 1.08 10.44 14.62
N SER A 248 0.44 11.57 14.90
CA SER A 248 -0.98 11.62 15.32
C SER A 248 -1.98 11.51 14.16
N GLY A 249 -1.51 11.35 12.92
CA GLY A 249 -2.34 11.17 11.74
C GLY A 249 -2.75 12.44 11.01
N GLU A 250 -2.31 13.62 11.45
CA GLU A 250 -2.69 14.93 10.89
C GLU A 250 -2.12 15.18 9.47
N PHE A 251 -1.37 14.24 8.91
CA PHE A 251 -0.87 14.32 7.53
C PHE A 251 -1.93 13.89 6.50
N ALA A 252 -2.91 13.08 6.91
CA ALA A 252 -4.00 12.62 6.06
C ALA A 252 -5.19 13.59 6.17
N VAL A 253 -5.93 13.78 5.08
CA VAL A 253 -7.11 14.66 5.08
C VAL A 253 -8.36 13.83 5.33
N THR A 254 -9.12 14.17 6.37
CA THR A 254 -10.42 13.53 6.66
C THR A 254 -11.55 14.52 6.39
N GLN A 255 -12.56 14.11 5.62
CA GLN A 255 -13.74 14.95 5.32
C GLN A 255 -14.90 14.68 6.28
N LYS A 256 -14.91 13.52 6.92
CA LYS A 256 -15.95 13.08 7.87
C LYS A 256 -15.27 12.53 9.12
N PRO A 257 -15.90 12.62 10.30
CA PRO A 257 -15.46 11.86 11.46
C PRO A 257 -15.56 10.35 11.21
N GLY A 258 -14.65 9.57 11.79
CA GLY A 258 -14.62 8.12 11.66
C GLY A 258 -13.22 7.58 11.48
N THR A 259 -13.09 6.26 11.45
CA THR A 259 -11.86 5.54 11.12
C THR A 259 -11.82 5.22 9.62
N PHE A 260 -10.62 4.92 9.10
CA PHE A 260 -10.42 4.44 7.71
C PHE A 260 -11.03 5.36 6.64
N ASN A 261 -10.92 6.68 6.81
CA ASN A 261 -11.55 7.67 5.92
C ASN A 261 -10.62 8.80 5.48
N GLY A 262 -9.34 8.72 5.84
CA GLY A 262 -8.31 9.61 5.34
C GLY A 262 -8.15 9.50 3.82
N ILE A 263 -7.83 10.62 3.18
CA ILE A 263 -7.44 10.67 1.78
C ILE A 263 -6.14 11.46 1.64
N TRP A 264 -5.39 11.15 0.58
CA TRP A 264 -4.20 11.92 0.24
C TRP A 264 -4.52 13.41 0.08
N SER A 265 -3.62 14.25 0.59
CA SER A 265 -3.79 15.71 0.53
C SER A 265 -3.91 16.29 -0.90
N ASP A 266 -3.23 15.70 -1.90
CA ASP A 266 -3.39 16.11 -3.30
C ASP A 266 -4.75 15.67 -3.89
N MET A 267 -5.24 14.48 -3.52
CA MET A 267 -6.60 14.05 -3.87
C MET A 267 -7.67 14.98 -3.27
N ALA A 268 -7.47 15.41 -2.02
CA ALA A 268 -8.37 16.34 -1.35
C ALA A 268 -8.40 17.69 -2.07
N ALA A 269 -7.24 18.18 -2.53
CA ALA A 269 -7.16 19.40 -3.32
C ALA A 269 -7.95 19.26 -4.63
N GLU A 270 -7.75 18.18 -5.40
CA GLU A 270 -8.48 17.95 -6.66
C GLU A 270 -10.00 17.88 -6.49
N LYS A 271 -10.49 17.23 -5.43
CA LYS A 271 -11.94 17.12 -5.16
C LYS A 271 -12.60 18.47 -4.86
N ASN A 272 -11.84 19.47 -4.41
CA ASN A 272 -12.36 20.79 -4.10
C ASN A 272 -12.37 21.74 -5.32
N TYR A 273 -11.87 21.30 -6.48
CA TYR A 273 -11.89 22.06 -7.74
C TYR A 273 -12.97 21.59 -8.73
N HIS A 274 -13.91 20.75 -8.28
CA HIS A 274 -15.09 20.28 -9.02
C HIS A 274 -16.36 20.45 -8.18
#